data_AF-A0A327ZDQ4-F1
#
_entry.id   AF-A0A327ZDQ4-F1
#
_cell.length_a   1.000
_cell.length_b   1.000
_cell.length_c   1.000
_cell.angle_alpha   90.00
_cell.angle_beta   90.00
_cell.angle_gamma   90.00
#
_symmetry.space_group_name_H-M   'P 1'
#
loop_
_entity.id
_entity.type
_entity.pdbx_description
1 polymer ?
#
loop_
_entity_poly.entity_id
_entity_poly.type
_entity_poly.pdbx_seq_one_letter_code
_entity_poly.pdbx_strand_id
1 'polypeptide(L)'
;MTIPGEILHGDGDIEINPGRQTLELTVRNTGDRPVQVGSHYHFSESNAALEFDRKAAWGYRLGVPAGTSVRFEPGIPRDVTLVALAGRRIVPGLRGLAGGPLDADAPAPAADPSDIEPAGSLDEDTGESQPNGDNGSPR
;
A
#
# COMPACT_ATOMS: atom_id res chain seq x y z
N MET A 1 35.09 6.01 29.40
CA MET A 1 33.71 6.29 29.85
C MET A 1 32.82 5.34 29.09
N THR A 2 31.99 4.57 29.76
CA THR A 2 31.14 3.54 29.12
C THR A 2 29.70 3.97 29.27
N ILE A 3 28.95 4.03 28.17
CA ILE A 3 27.53 4.41 28.16
C ILE A 3 26.71 3.13 27.95
N PRO A 4 25.97 2.64 28.98
CA PRO A 4 25.11 1.48 28.82
C PRO A 4 24.05 1.72 27.75
N GLY A 5 23.95 0.81 26.78
CA GLY A 5 23.00 0.91 25.67
C GLY A 5 23.47 1.73 24.47
N GLU A 6 24.72 2.20 24.47
CA GLU A 6 25.30 2.88 23.31
C GLU A 6 25.40 1.93 22.11
N ILE A 7 24.94 2.41 20.94
CA ILE A 7 25.14 1.75 19.66
C ILE A 7 26.28 2.46 18.94
N LEU A 8 27.41 1.76 18.81
CA LEU A 8 28.53 2.19 17.98
C LEU A 8 28.29 1.65 16.56
N HIS A 9 27.81 2.51 15.66
CA HIS A 9 27.60 2.15 14.26
C HIS A 9 28.86 2.42 13.42
N GLY A 10 28.95 1.78 12.25
CA GLY A 10 29.97 2.12 11.26
C GLY A 10 29.70 3.48 10.61
N ASP A 11 30.70 4.02 9.93
CA ASP A 11 30.58 5.22 9.12
C ASP A 11 29.98 4.91 7.74
N GLY A 12 29.39 5.93 7.11
CA GLY A 12 28.87 5.88 5.74
C GLY A 12 27.38 5.56 5.65
N ASP A 13 26.88 5.60 4.42
CA ASP A 13 25.47 5.35 4.10
C ASP A 13 25.21 3.88 3.76
N ILE A 14 24.01 3.40 4.10
CA ILE A 14 23.54 2.07 3.69
C ILE A 14 22.72 2.23 2.41
N GLU A 15 23.25 1.70 1.30
CA GLU A 15 22.48 1.61 0.05
C GLU A 15 21.30 0.63 0.23
N ILE A 16 20.09 1.10 -0.11
CA ILE A 16 18.88 0.28 -0.07
C ILE A 16 18.50 -0.20 -1.47
N ASN A 17 17.92 -1.40 -1.54
CA ASN A 17 17.47 -2.02 -2.78
C ASN A 17 18.56 -2.15 -3.88
N PRO A 18 19.82 -2.52 -3.54
CA PRO A 18 20.91 -2.53 -4.51
C PRO A 18 20.61 -3.49 -5.68
N GLY A 19 20.99 -3.07 -6.88
CA GLY A 19 20.85 -3.87 -8.10
C GLY A 19 19.40 -4.13 -8.55
N ARG A 20 18.40 -3.47 -7.95
CA ARG A 20 17.02 -3.55 -8.41
C ARG A 20 16.78 -2.59 -9.58
N GLN A 21 15.96 -3.00 -10.53
CA GLN A 21 15.46 -2.11 -11.56
C GLN A 21 14.62 -1.00 -10.92
N THR A 22 14.92 0.23 -11.29
CA THR A 22 14.22 1.44 -10.87
C THR A 22 13.41 2.05 -12.00
N LEU A 23 12.39 2.83 -11.63
CA LEU A 23 11.55 3.60 -12.54
C LEU A 23 11.18 4.91 -11.87
N GLU A 24 11.39 6.04 -12.54
CA GLU A 24 10.91 7.34 -12.08
C GLU A 24 9.51 7.62 -12.66
N LEU A 25 8.58 8.07 -11.83
CA LEU A 25 7.25 8.49 -12.26
C LEU A 25 6.83 9.79 -11.56
N THR A 26 6.19 10.68 -12.32
CA THR A 26 5.43 11.80 -11.76
C THR A 26 4.03 11.33 -11.40
N VAL A 27 3.61 11.59 -10.17
CA VAL A 27 2.32 11.18 -9.63
C VAL A 27 1.54 12.40 -9.17
N ARG A 28 0.28 12.53 -9.57
CA ARG A 28 -0.59 13.62 -9.15
C ARG A 28 -1.81 13.08 -8.41
N ASN A 29 -2.12 13.66 -7.25
CA ASN A 29 -3.37 13.37 -6.57
C ASN A 29 -4.48 14.26 -7.14
N THR A 30 -5.47 13.67 -7.80
CA THR A 30 -6.64 14.35 -8.36
C THR A 30 -7.81 14.44 -7.38
N GLY A 31 -7.70 13.77 -6.23
CA GLY A 31 -8.68 13.84 -5.15
C GLY A 31 -8.57 15.10 -4.30
N ASP A 32 -9.50 15.25 -3.38
CA ASP A 32 -9.62 16.37 -2.43
C ASP A 32 -8.99 16.09 -1.06
N ARG A 33 -8.60 14.84 -0.81
CA ARG A 33 -7.96 14.38 0.42
C ARG A 33 -6.53 13.90 0.15
N PRO A 34 -5.62 14.07 1.12
CA PRO A 34 -4.27 13.57 0.99
C PRO A 34 -4.23 12.04 0.93
N VAL A 35 -3.31 11.50 0.15
CA VAL A 35 -3.06 10.06 0.03
C VAL A 35 -1.63 9.76 0.47
N GLN A 36 -1.45 8.69 1.24
CA GLN A 36 -0.13 8.22 1.66
C GLN A 36 0.06 6.77 1.23
N VAL A 37 1.16 6.48 0.55
CA VAL A 37 1.47 5.14 0.01
C VAL A 37 2.72 4.60 0.69
N GLY A 38 2.63 3.40 1.27
CA GLY A 38 3.71 2.75 2.00
C GLY A 38 4.79 2.13 1.10
N SER A 39 5.98 1.96 1.65
CA SER A 39 7.20 1.44 0.97
C SER A 39 7.02 0.11 0.24
N HIS A 40 6.13 -0.77 0.71
CA HIS A 40 5.94 -2.14 0.20
C HIS A 40 4.57 -2.38 -0.45
N TYR A 41 3.81 -1.31 -0.69
CA TYR A 41 2.55 -1.41 -1.41
C TYR A 41 2.83 -1.57 -2.92
N HIS A 42 2.09 -2.45 -3.61
CA HIS A 42 2.20 -2.58 -5.07
C HIS A 42 1.65 -1.31 -5.73
N PHE A 43 2.54 -0.50 -6.29
CA PHE A 43 2.27 0.91 -6.57
C PHE A 43 1.14 1.11 -7.59
N SER A 44 1.01 0.21 -8.58
CA SER A 44 -0.09 0.27 -9.56
C SER A 44 -1.48 0.05 -8.95
N GLU A 45 -1.57 -0.53 -7.75
CA GLU A 45 -2.81 -0.68 -6.99
C GLU A 45 -3.08 0.48 -6.02
N SER A 46 -2.23 1.51 -5.99
CA SER A 46 -2.47 2.65 -5.09
C SER A 46 -3.81 3.35 -5.40
N ASN A 47 -4.24 4.24 -4.49
CA ASN A 47 -5.54 4.92 -4.55
C ASN A 47 -5.89 5.42 -5.97
N ALA A 48 -7.15 5.26 -6.38
CA ALA A 48 -7.63 5.63 -7.72
C ALA A 48 -7.47 7.12 -8.02
N ALA A 49 -7.50 7.95 -6.99
CA ALA A 49 -7.27 9.40 -7.08
C ALA A 49 -5.82 9.75 -7.46
N LEU A 50 -4.88 8.80 -7.41
CA LEU A 50 -3.54 9.02 -7.92
C LEU A 50 -3.49 8.75 -9.43
N GLU A 51 -3.18 9.80 -10.18
CA GLU A 51 -2.97 9.81 -11.62
C GLU A 51 -1.47 9.63 -11.93
N PHE A 52 -1.15 8.54 -12.63
CA PHE A 52 0.18 8.16 -13.12
C PHE A 52 0.05 6.97 -14.09
N ASP A 53 1.14 6.58 -14.75
CA ASP A 53 1.16 5.39 -15.62
C ASP A 53 1.14 4.08 -14.78
N ARG A 54 -0.05 3.53 -14.56
CA ARG A 54 -0.24 2.28 -13.81
C ARG A 54 0.36 1.06 -14.50
N LYS A 55 0.44 1.07 -15.83
CA LYS A 55 1.02 -0.04 -16.60
C LYS A 55 2.53 -0.06 -16.42
N ALA A 56 3.18 1.10 -16.48
CA ALA A 56 4.61 1.22 -16.19
C ALA A 56 4.93 0.84 -14.73
N ALA A 57 4.06 1.20 -13.78
CA ALA A 57 4.21 0.87 -12.35
C ALA A 57 3.88 -0.61 -11.99
N TRP A 58 3.49 -1.44 -12.95
CA TRP A 58 3.12 -2.83 -12.67
C TRP A 58 4.31 -3.65 -12.16
N GLY A 59 4.16 -4.29 -11.00
CA GLY A 59 5.24 -5.01 -10.35
C GLY A 59 6.32 -4.15 -9.72
N TYR A 60 6.00 -2.88 -9.39
CA TYR A 60 6.89 -1.98 -8.66
C TYR A 60 6.29 -1.53 -7.32
N ARG A 61 7.17 -1.10 -6.41
CA ARG A 61 6.86 -0.45 -5.12
C ARG A 61 7.73 0.79 -4.94
N LEU A 62 7.44 1.65 -3.95
CA LEU A 62 8.27 2.83 -3.69
C LEU A 62 9.71 2.45 -3.31
N GLY A 63 10.69 3.15 -3.90
CA GLY A 63 12.13 3.03 -3.63
C GLY A 63 12.58 3.74 -2.36
N VAL A 64 11.77 3.72 -1.30
CA VAL A 64 12.03 4.40 -0.01
C VAL A 64 12.41 3.39 1.07
N PRO A 65 12.99 3.82 2.22
CA PRO A 65 13.31 2.91 3.32
C PRO A 65 12.09 2.11 3.80
N ALA A 66 12.32 0.86 4.19
CA ALA A 66 11.27 -0.02 4.66
C ALA A 66 10.52 0.58 5.86
N GLY A 67 9.19 0.42 5.89
CA GLY A 67 8.33 1.00 6.92
C GLY A 67 7.97 2.47 6.72
N THR A 68 8.60 3.17 5.77
CA THR A 68 8.26 4.56 5.44
C THR A 68 7.22 4.65 4.31
N SER A 69 6.85 5.87 3.92
CA SER A 69 5.81 6.16 2.94
C SER A 69 6.01 7.51 2.25
N VAL A 70 5.41 7.67 1.08
CA VAL A 70 5.32 8.98 0.40
C VAL A 70 3.89 9.50 0.51
N ARG A 71 3.78 10.79 0.84
CA ARG A 71 2.51 11.54 0.93
C ARG A 71 2.31 12.42 -0.31
N PHE A 72 1.10 12.39 -0.85
CA PHE A 72 0.63 13.12 -2.02
C PHE A 72 -0.50 14.06 -1.60
N GLU A 73 -0.24 15.36 -1.64
CA GLU A 73 -1.25 16.39 -1.38
C GLU A 73 -2.18 16.58 -2.59
N PRO A 74 -3.45 16.96 -2.38
CA PRO A 74 -4.38 17.29 -3.46
C PRO A 74 -3.80 18.28 -4.47
N GLY A 75 -3.87 17.92 -5.76
CA GLY A 75 -3.50 18.75 -6.89
C GLY A 75 -2.00 18.92 -7.15
N ILE A 76 -1.12 18.53 -6.23
CA ILE A 76 0.33 18.75 -6.32
C ILE A 76 1.01 17.51 -6.93
N PRO A 77 1.62 17.63 -8.13
CA PRO A 77 2.43 16.55 -8.70
C PRO A 77 3.70 16.31 -7.87
N ARG A 78 4.13 15.06 -7.79
CA ARG A 78 5.36 14.66 -7.11
C ARG A 78 6.05 13.54 -7.87
N ASP A 79 7.36 13.71 -8.08
CA ASP A 79 8.19 12.65 -8.65
C ASP A 79 8.57 11.63 -7.58
N VAL A 80 8.51 10.35 -7.95
CA VAL A 80 8.87 9.23 -7.10
C VAL A 80 9.70 8.20 -7.86
N THR A 81 10.71 7.69 -7.16
CA THR A 81 11.44 6.49 -7.59
C THR A 81 10.70 5.25 -7.13
N LEU A 82 10.45 4.34 -8.06
CA LEU A 82 9.94 3.01 -7.80
C LEU A 82 11.05 1.97 -7.99
N VAL A 83 10.94 0.84 -7.30
CA VAL A 83 11.82 -0.34 -7.41
C VAL A 83 11.00 -1.58 -7.70
N ALA A 84 11.53 -2.48 -8.52
CA ALA A 84 10.83 -3.72 -8.87
C ALA A 84 10.58 -4.60 -7.64
N LEU A 85 9.36 -5.15 -7.54
CA LEU A 85 9.02 -6.24 -6.63
C LEU A 85 9.87 -7.47 -6.97
N ALA A 86 10.23 -8.21 -5.93
CA ALA A 86 11.07 -9.39 -6.04
C ALA A 86 10.43 -10.60 -5.36
N GLY A 87 11.22 -11.66 -5.14
CA GLY A 87 10.69 -12.93 -4.67
C GLY A 87 9.79 -13.54 -5.75
N ARG A 88 8.66 -14.13 -5.34
CA ARG A 88 7.72 -14.78 -6.26
C ARG A 88 6.82 -13.81 -7.04
N ARG A 89 6.86 -12.51 -6.73
CA ARG A 89 6.03 -11.47 -7.38
C ARG A 89 4.54 -11.85 -7.41
N ILE A 90 4.03 -12.23 -6.24
CA ILE A 90 2.61 -12.54 -6.00
C ILE A 90 2.06 -11.45 -5.08
N VAL A 91 0.99 -10.79 -5.52
CA VAL A 91 0.34 -9.69 -4.79
C VAL A 91 -1.10 -10.10 -4.48
N PRO A 92 -1.35 -10.76 -3.34
CA PRO A 92 -2.71 -11.04 -2.88
C PRO A 92 -3.33 -9.82 -2.20
N GLY A 93 -4.65 -9.64 -2.33
CA GLY A 93 -5.39 -8.58 -1.65
C GLY A 93 -5.26 -7.20 -2.32
N LEU A 94 -4.93 -6.18 -1.52
CA LEU A 94 -4.94 -4.77 -1.91
C LEU A 94 -6.30 -4.31 -2.46
N ARG A 95 -6.37 -3.87 -3.72
CA ARG A 95 -7.62 -3.52 -4.38
C ARG A 95 -8.13 -4.65 -5.28
N GLY A 96 -7.48 -5.82 -5.22
CA GLY A 96 -7.82 -6.99 -6.03
C GLY A 96 -7.42 -6.86 -7.50
N LEU A 97 -6.74 -5.78 -7.93
CA LEU A 97 -6.41 -5.59 -9.34
C LEU A 97 -5.33 -6.57 -9.81
N ALA A 98 -4.37 -6.91 -8.94
CA ALA A 98 -3.41 -7.97 -9.19
C ALA A 98 -3.90 -9.33 -8.71
N GLY A 99 -4.52 -9.42 -7.53
CA GLY A 99 -5.21 -10.63 -7.04
C GLY A 99 -4.40 -11.95 -7.05
N GLY A 100 -3.07 -11.91 -7.15
CA GLY A 100 -2.28 -13.10 -7.46
C GLY A 100 -0.91 -12.84 -8.10
N PRO A 101 -0.36 -13.82 -8.85
CA PRO A 101 0.93 -13.69 -9.54
C PRO A 101 0.92 -12.59 -10.60
N LEU A 102 1.93 -11.73 -10.60
CA LEU A 102 2.03 -10.59 -11.53
C LEU A 102 2.53 -10.96 -12.92
N ASP A 103 3.23 -12.08 -13.04
CA ASP A 103 3.93 -12.52 -14.24
C ASP A 103 3.28 -13.78 -14.85
N ALA A 104 2.01 -14.07 -14.49
CA ALA A 104 1.25 -15.14 -15.13
C ALA A 104 0.76 -14.71 -16.52
N ASP A 105 0.77 -15.65 -17.47
CA ASP A 105 0.27 -15.41 -18.84
C ASP A 105 -1.25 -15.17 -18.90
N ALA A 106 -1.98 -15.59 -17.86
CA ALA A 106 -3.41 -15.33 -17.70
C ALA A 106 -3.63 -14.15 -16.75
N PRO A 107 -4.51 -13.19 -17.09
CA PRO A 107 -4.86 -12.12 -16.18
C PRO A 107 -5.44 -12.71 -14.90
N ALA A 108 -5.14 -12.07 -13.77
CA ALA A 108 -5.81 -12.38 -12.52
C ALA A 108 -7.34 -12.29 -12.72
N PRO A 109 -8.13 -13.13 -12.03
CA PRO A 109 -9.58 -13.00 -12.07
C PRO A 109 -9.94 -11.55 -11.75
N ALA A 110 -10.76 -10.92 -12.60
CA ALA A 110 -11.17 -9.55 -12.40
C ALA A 110 -11.80 -9.42 -11.01
N ALA A 111 -11.28 -8.52 -10.19
CA ALA A 111 -11.97 -8.14 -8.96
C ALA A 111 -13.36 -7.63 -9.34
N ASP A 112 -14.40 -8.10 -8.64
CA ASP A 112 -15.72 -7.53 -8.79
C ASP A 112 -15.64 -6.06 -8.33
N PRO A 113 -15.95 -5.07 -9.18
CA PRO A 113 -15.95 -3.68 -8.74
C PRO A 113 -16.93 -3.43 -7.58
N SER A 114 -17.90 -4.31 -7.31
CA SER A 114 -18.70 -4.25 -6.09
C SER A 114 -17.93 -4.63 -4.81
N ASP A 115 -16.83 -5.38 -4.93
CA ASP A 115 -15.98 -5.75 -3.79
C ASP A 115 -14.99 -4.63 -3.43
N ILE A 116 -14.89 -3.60 -4.28
CA ILE A 116 -14.01 -2.45 -4.06
C ILE A 116 -14.82 -1.34 -3.38
N GLU A 117 -14.77 -1.34 -2.06
CA GLU A 117 -15.33 -0.26 -1.25
C GLU A 117 -14.70 1.11 -1.61
N PRO A 118 -15.50 2.15 -1.89
CA PRO A 118 -15.00 3.47 -2.19
C PRO A 118 -14.24 4.04 -0.99
N ALA A 119 -13.17 4.79 -1.26
CA ALA A 119 -12.36 5.41 -0.21
C ALA A 119 -13.20 6.40 0.64
N GLY A 120 -13.69 5.95 1.79
CA GLY A 120 -14.59 6.70 2.65
C GLY A 120 -15.92 6.01 3.00
N SER A 121 -16.20 4.79 2.50
CA SER A 121 -17.24 3.94 3.11
C SER A 121 -16.73 3.42 4.45
N LEU A 122 -16.91 4.26 5.48
CA LEU A 122 -16.94 3.76 6.84
C LEU A 122 -18.34 3.16 7.01
N ASP A 123 -18.46 1.83 6.87
CA ASP A 123 -19.53 1.16 7.58
C ASP A 123 -19.20 1.36 9.06
N GLU A 124 -19.85 2.35 9.67
CA GLU A 124 -19.89 2.49 11.12
C GLU A 124 -20.63 1.24 11.64
N ASP A 125 -19.89 0.17 11.90
CA ASP A 125 -20.32 -0.86 12.83
C ASP A 125 -20.26 -0.26 14.25
N THR A 126 -21.12 0.75 14.50
CA THR A 126 -21.53 1.09 15.84
C THR A 126 -22.28 -0.12 16.35
N GLY A 127 -21.56 -0.98 17.09
CA GLY A 127 -22.08 -2.21 17.68
C GLY A 127 -23.29 -1.96 18.59
N GLU A 128 -24.46 -1.75 17.99
CA GLU A 128 -25.75 -1.82 18.65
C GLU A 128 -25.97 -3.29 19.00
N SER A 129 -25.63 -3.58 20.24
CA SER A 129 -25.89 -4.84 20.90
C SER A 129 -27.41 -5.08 20.85
N GLN A 130 -27.85 -6.04 20.03
CA GLN A 130 -29.19 -6.60 20.14
C GLN A 130 -29.41 -7.04 21.60
N PRO A 131 -30.52 -6.66 22.27
CA PRO A 131 -30.82 -7.15 23.60
C PRO A 131 -31.12 -8.65 23.49
N ASN A 132 -30.16 -9.46 23.93
CA ASN A 132 -30.30 -10.92 23.98
C ASN A 132 -31.48 -11.31 24.88
N GLY A 133 -32.18 -12.33 24.40
CA GLY A 133 -33.41 -12.85 24.96
C GLY A 133 -33.32 -13.30 26.42
N ASP A 134 -34.48 -13.19 27.05
CA ASP A 134 -35.03 -14.01 28.11
C ASP A 134 -34.14 -15.18 28.59
N ASN A 135 -33.69 -15.08 29.85
CA ASN A 135 -33.24 -16.21 30.64
C ASN A 135 -34.05 -16.22 31.94
N GLY A 136 -35.21 -16.88 31.87
CA GLY A 136 -35.97 -17.30 33.04
C GLY A 136 -35.10 -18.06 34.03
N SER A 137 -35.18 -17.67 35.30
CA SER A 137 -34.51 -18.33 36.42
C SER A 137 -35.59 -18.84 37.38
N PRO A 138 -35.60 -20.13 37.77
CA PRO A 138 -36.60 -20.65 38.68
C PRO A 138 -36.20 -20.37 40.13
N ARG A 139 -37.09 -19.70 40.88
CA ARG A 139 -37.25 -19.85 42.33
C ARG A 139 -38.71 -19.72 42.70
#